data_AF-A0AAU5UV86-F1
#
_entry.id   AF-A0AAU5UV86-F1
#
_cell.length_a   1.000
_cell.length_b   1.000
_cell.length_c   1.000
_cell.angle_alpha   90.00
_cell.angle_beta   90.00
_cell.angle_gamma   90.00
#
_symmetry.space_group_name_H-M   'P 1'
#
loop_
_entity.id
_entity.type
_entity.pdbx_description
1 polymer ?
#
loop_
_entity_poly.entity_id
_entity_poly.type
_entity_poly.pdbx_seq_one_letter_code
_entity_poly.pdbx_strand_id
1 'polypeptide(L)' 'MQHSSGTTPAATSTATTSGTVAGTLAERQARADWLITEFGRLAAQAEDPHDKARFRRTADSLVRLAIAFRS' A
#
# COMPACT_ATOMS: atom_id res chain seq x y z
N MET A 1 36.38 -34.44 15.99
CA MET A 1 35.33 -33.62 16.64
C MET A 1 35.88 -32.20 16.75
N GLN A 2 35.64 -31.37 15.74
CA GLN A 2 36.12 -29.99 15.69
C GLN A 2 34.88 -29.08 15.70
N HIS A 3 34.87 -28.13 16.64
CA HIS A 3 33.78 -27.22 16.95
C HIS A 3 33.78 -26.02 15.98
N SER A 4 32.62 -25.67 15.42
CA SER A 4 32.43 -24.41 14.69
C SER A 4 31.39 -23.55 15.41
N SER A 5 31.88 -22.68 16.28
CA SER A 5 31.16 -21.52 16.81
C SER A 5 31.43 -20.35 15.87
N GLY A 6 30.38 -19.80 15.27
CA GLY A 6 30.45 -18.66 14.35
C GLY A 6 29.23 -17.77 14.53
N THR A 7 29.31 -16.92 15.55
CA THR A 7 28.42 -15.83 15.94
C THR A 7 28.08 -14.88 14.78
N THR A 8 26.78 -14.54 14.65
CA THR A 8 26.15 -13.41 13.90
C THR A 8 26.84 -12.07 14.20
N PRO A 9 26.78 -10.99 13.37
CA PRO A 9 25.52 -10.42 12.85
C PRO A 9 25.63 -9.71 11.46
N ALA A 10 24.59 -9.80 10.62
CA ALA A 10 24.43 -8.87 9.50
C ALA A 10 23.18 -8.02 9.73
N ALA A 11 23.45 -6.75 10.05
CA ALA A 11 22.49 -5.69 10.26
C ALA A 11 21.48 -5.61 9.09
N THR A 12 20.20 -5.75 9.42
CA THR A 12 19.14 -5.27 8.52
C THR A 12 19.14 -3.75 8.66
N SER A 13 19.83 -3.08 7.76
CA SER A 13 19.72 -1.63 7.59
C SER A 13 18.32 -1.32 7.08
N THR A 14 17.38 -1.11 8.00
CA THR A 14 16.11 -0.45 7.70
C THR A 14 16.42 1.02 7.40
N ALA A 15 16.83 1.28 6.16
CA ALA A 15 16.80 2.61 5.60
C ALA A 15 15.32 3.00 5.49
N THR A 16 14.75 3.48 6.60
CA THR A 16 13.52 4.26 6.58
C THR A 16 13.87 5.55 5.86
N THR A 17 13.74 5.53 4.54
CA THR A 17 13.79 6.74 3.72
C THR A 17 12.57 7.57 4.07
N SER A 18 12.68 8.36 5.14
CA SER A 18 11.88 9.56 5.36
C SER A 18 12.26 10.60 4.31
N GLY A 19 12.03 10.26 3.04
CA GLY A 19 12.21 11.14 1.89
C GLY A 19 10.86 11.74 1.55
N THR A 20 10.65 12.97 2.02
CA THR A 20 9.78 14.00 1.44
C THR A 20 8.66 13.48 0.52
N VAL A 21 7.50 13.14 1.11
CA VAL A 21 6.29 12.69 0.38
C VAL A 21 5.59 13.88 -0.29
N ALA A 22 6.33 14.77 -0.95
CA ALA A 22 5.78 15.77 -1.84
C ALA A 22 5.84 15.24 -3.28
N GLY A 23 5.31 14.04 -3.50
CA GLY A 23 5.12 13.52 -4.85
C GLY A 23 4.24 14.47 -5.65
N THR A 24 4.52 14.64 -6.94
CA THR A 24 3.77 15.54 -7.82
C THR A 24 2.27 15.21 -7.80
N LEU A 25 1.41 16.17 -8.18
CA LEU A 25 -0.03 15.91 -8.29
C LEU A 25 -0.31 14.69 -9.20
N ALA A 26 0.47 14.55 -10.28
CA ALA A 26 0.40 13.41 -11.19
C ALA A 26 0.74 12.07 -10.50
N GLU A 27 1.79 12.02 -9.67
CA GLU A 27 2.10 10.81 -8.91
C GLU A 27 1.04 10.47 -7.87
N ARG A 28 0.49 11.48 -7.19
CA ARG A 28 -0.61 11.25 -6.23
C ARG A 28 -1.83 10.69 -6.93
N GLN A 29 -2.15 11.20 -8.12
CA GLN A 29 -3.23 10.69 -8.95
C GLN A 29 -2.97 9.24 -9.38
N ALA A 30 -1.78 8.95 -9.91
CA ALA A 30 -1.41 7.59 -10.31
C ALA A 30 -1.46 6.59 -9.13
N ARG A 31 -1.03 7.00 -7.93
CA ARG A 31 -1.15 6.18 -6.71
C ARG A 31 -2.62 5.96 -6.32
N ALA A 32 -3.47 6.99 -6.42
CA ALA A 32 -4.89 6.86 -6.12
C ALA A 32 -5.58 5.88 -7.09
N ASP A 33 -5.30 6.02 -8.39
CA ASP A 33 -5.87 5.15 -9.43
C ASP A 33 -5.41 3.69 -9.26
N TRP A 34 -4.14 3.47 -8.92
CA TRP A 34 -3.63 2.14 -8.57
C TRP A 34 -4.33 1.57 -7.34
N LEU A 35 -4.48 2.34 -6.26
CA LEU A 35 -5.17 1.88 -5.04
C LEU A 35 -6.63 1.53 -5.30
N ILE A 36 -7.36 2.34 -6.08
CA ILE A 36 -8.76 2.08 -6.45
C ILE A 36 -8.89 0.73 -7.16
N THR A 37 -7.99 0.46 -8.12
CA THR A 37 -7.94 -0.81 -8.85
C THR A 37 -7.65 -1.98 -7.91
N GLU A 38 -6.68 -1.81 -7.01
CA GLU A 38 -6.27 -2.86 -6.07
C GLU A 38 -7.38 -3.20 -5.07
N PHE A 39 -8.09 -2.20 -4.52
CA PHE A 39 -9.24 -2.45 -3.67
C PHE A 39 -10.40 -3.13 -4.40
N GLY A 40 -10.59 -2.83 -5.69
CA GLY A 40 -11.53 -3.56 -6.54
C GLY A 40 -11.15 -5.04 -6.69
N ARG A 41 -9.85 -5.32 -6.90
CA ARG A 41 -9.30 -6.67 -6.98
C ARG A 41 -9.48 -7.44 -5.67
N LEU A 42 -9.14 -6.81 -4.53
CA LEU A 42 -9.33 -7.39 -3.19
C LEU A 42 -10.80 -7.67 -2.90
N ALA A 43 -11.72 -6.76 -3.26
CA ALA A 43 -13.15 -6.99 -3.11
C ALA A 43 -13.69 -8.16 -3.96
N ALA A 44 -13.08 -8.42 -5.12
CA ALA A 44 -13.44 -9.55 -5.97
C ALA A 44 -12.94 -10.90 -5.42
N GLN A 45 -11.83 -10.88 -4.67
CA GLN A 45 -11.22 -12.06 -4.06
C GLN A 45 -11.68 -12.32 -2.62
N ALA A 46 -12.31 -11.33 -1.97
CA ALA A 46 -12.80 -11.46 -0.61
C ALA A 46 -13.97 -12.47 -0.53
N GLU A 47 -13.78 -13.51 0.28
CA GLU A 47 -14.81 -14.50 0.60
C GLU A 47 -15.78 -13.97 1.66
N ASP A 48 -15.29 -13.19 2.64
CA ASP A 48 -16.13 -12.56 3.65
C ASP A 48 -16.94 -11.39 3.05
N PRO A 49 -18.29 -11.43 3.11
CA PRO A 49 -19.15 -10.32 2.70
C PRO A 49 -18.80 -8.98 3.37
N HIS A 50 -18.35 -9.01 4.62
CA HIS A 50 -17.99 -7.81 5.37
C HIS A 50 -16.72 -7.15 4.80
N ASP A 51 -15.69 -7.94 4.52
CA ASP A 51 -14.45 -7.45 3.91
C ASP A 51 -14.68 -6.96 2.49
N LYS A 52 -15.50 -7.68 1.71
CA LYS A 52 -15.93 -7.22 0.39
C LYS A 52 -16.60 -5.85 0.45
N ALA A 53 -17.53 -5.65 1.38
CA ALA A 53 -18.20 -4.37 1.57
C ALA A 53 -17.22 -3.27 2.01
N ARG A 54 -16.28 -3.60 2.91
CA ARG A 54 -15.23 -2.70 3.37
C ARG A 54 -14.33 -2.24 2.22
N PHE A 55 -13.78 -3.16 1.42
CA PHE A 55 -12.91 -2.83 0.30
C PHE A 55 -13.63 -1.97 -0.75
N ARG A 56 -14.89 -2.28 -1.07
CA ARG A 56 -15.69 -1.47 -2.01
C ARG A 56 -15.92 -0.05 -1.48
N ARG A 57 -16.27 0.10 -0.19
CA ARG A 57 -16.45 1.41 0.44
C ARG A 57 -15.15 2.21 0.42
N THR A 58 -14.01 1.58 0.69
CA THR A 58 -12.71 2.25 0.64
C THR A 58 -12.37 2.72 -0.76
N ALA A 59 -12.56 1.87 -1.79
CA ALA A 59 -12.34 2.26 -3.18
C ALA A 59 -13.22 3.47 -3.58
N ASP A 60 -14.50 3.45 -3.20
CA ASP A 60 -15.45 4.52 -3.49
C ASP A 60 -15.07 5.85 -2.80
N SER A 61 -14.58 5.79 -1.55
CA SER A 61 -14.03 6.97 -0.87
C SER A 61 -12.77 7.53 -1.56
N LEU A 62 -11.89 6.66 -2.07
CA LEU A 62 -10.70 7.10 -2.82
C LEU A 62 -11.08 7.76 -4.16
N VAL A 63 -12.09 7.24 -4.86
CA VAL A 63 -12.63 7.87 -6.07
C VAL A 63 -13.15 9.28 -5.76
N ARG A 64 -13.98 9.42 -4.72
CA ARG A 64 -14.50 10.74 -4.31
C ARG A 64 -13.38 11.71 -3.94
N LEU A 65 -12.36 11.23 -3.23
CA LEU A 65 -11.20 12.03 -2.86
C LEU A 65 -10.40 12.49 -4.09
N ALA A 66 -10.14 11.58 -5.04
CA ALA A 66 -9.42 11.90 -6.27
C ALA A 66 -10.18 12.91 -7.14
N ILE A 67 -11.52 12.83 -7.18
CA ILE A 67 -12.37 13.80 -7.87
C ILE A 67 -12.26 15.18 -7.18
N ALA A 68 -12.34 15.23 -5.85
CA ALA A 68 -12.26 16.49 -5.10
C ALA A 68 -10.91 17.21 -5.25
N PHE A 69 -9.82 16.48 -5.51
CA PHE A 69 -8.50 17.07 -5.77
C PHE A 69 -8.26 17.45 -7.24
N ARG A 70 -9.18 17.13 -8.15
CA ARG A 70 -9.09 17.44 -9.59
C ARG A 70 -9.81 18.74 -9.97
N SER A 71 -10.82 19.14 -9.17
CA SER A 71 -11.58 20.39 -9.31
C SER A 71 -10.83 21.59 -8.75
#